data_AF-A0A382BL14-F1
#
_entry.id   AF-A0A382BL14-F1
#
_cell.length_a   1.000
_cell.length_b   1.000
_cell.length_c   1.000
_cell.angle_alpha   90.00
_cell.angle_beta   90.00
_cell.angle_gamma   90.00
#
_symmetry.space_group_name_H-M   'P 1'
#
loop_
_entity.id
_entity.type
_entity.pdbx_description
1 polymer ?
#
loop_
_entity_poly.entity_id
_entity_poly.type
_entity_poly.pdbx_seq_one_letter_code
_entity_poly.pdbx_strand_id
1 'polypeptide(L)' 'MEVIRDAGLDIEAACGGCCACATCHVYIGEEWLKKLNPRDDDEES' A
#
# COMPACT_ATOMS: atom_id res chain seq x y z
N MET A 1 -0.97 -1.20 -4.69
CA MET A 1 0.38 -1.11 -5.27
C MET A 1 0.46 -1.60 -6.71
N GLU A 2 -0.02 -2.81 -7.05
CA GLU A 2 0.07 -3.40 -8.41
C GLU A 2 -0.42 -2.42 -9.50
N VAL A 3 -1.60 -1.82 -9.33
CA VAL A 3 -2.15 -0.85 -10.29
C VAL A 3 -1.24 0.35 -10.54
N ILE A 4 -0.54 0.85 -9.51
CA ILE A 4 0.39 1.99 -9.62
C ILE A 4 1.63 1.56 -10.40
N ARG A 5 2.18 0.38 -10.08
CA ARG A 5 3.36 -0.20 -10.75
C ARG A 5 3.07 -0.50 -12.22
N ASP A 6 1.94 -1.15 -12.49
CA ASP A 6 1.53 -1.56 -13.83
C ASP A 6 1.22 -0.34 -14.72
N ALA A 7 0.79 0.77 -14.13
CA ALA A 7 0.64 2.05 -14.80
C ALA A 7 1.98 2.77 -15.07
N GLY A 8 3.12 2.22 -14.63
CA GLY A 8 4.45 2.80 -14.78
C GLY A 8 4.68 4.05 -13.92
N LEU A 9 3.89 4.22 -12.86
CA LEU A 9 4.09 5.30 -11.90
C LEU A 9 5.17 4.93 -10.89
N ASP A 10 5.74 5.95 -10.25
CA ASP A 10 6.81 5.78 -9.27
C ASP A 10 6.30 5.09 -8.00
N ILE A 11 6.64 3.82 -7.85
CA ILE A 11 6.41 3.00 -6.67
C ILE A 11 7.45 1.88 -6.61
N GLU A 12 8.10 1.70 -5.46
CA GLU A 12 9.20 0.74 -5.32
C GLU A 12 8.69 -0.69 -5.14
N ALA A 13 7.74 -0.91 -4.22
CA ALA A 13 7.10 -2.21 -3.98
C ALA A 13 8.08 -3.40 -3.87
N ALA A 14 9.17 -3.22 -3.12
CA ALA A 14 10.34 -4.11 -3.13
C ALA A 14 10.05 -5.57 -2.76
N CYS A 15 9.13 -5.82 -1.82
CA CYS A 15 8.76 -7.17 -1.41
C CYS A 15 7.73 -7.86 -2.31
N GLY A 16 7.22 -7.18 -3.35
CA GLY A 16 6.20 -7.75 -4.24
C GLY A 16 4.85 -8.06 -3.58
N GLY A 17 4.53 -7.41 -2.45
CA GLY A 17 3.22 -7.57 -1.79
C GLY A 17 3.15 -8.61 -0.67
N CYS A 18 4.30 -9.12 -0.22
CA CYS A 18 4.36 -10.08 0.88
C CYS A 18 4.31 -9.43 2.29
N CYS A 19 3.94 -8.15 2.40
CA CYS A 19 3.91 -7.40 3.66
C CYS A 19 5.25 -7.41 4.44
N ALA A 20 6.39 -7.49 3.73
CA ALA A 20 7.73 -7.59 4.33
C ALA A 20 8.58 -6.31 4.19
N CYS A 21 8.00 -5.23 3.65
CA CYS A 21 8.65 -3.93 3.50
C CYS A 21 7.60 -2.81 3.57
N ALA A 22 8.02 -1.55 3.67
CA ALA A 22 7.13 -0.38 3.67
C ALA A 22 7.20 0.48 2.38
N THR A 23 7.86 -0.01 1.32
CA THR A 23 8.21 0.81 0.14
C THR A 23 7.05 1.01 -0.85
N CYS A 24 5.85 0.56 -0.50
CA CYS A 24 4.59 0.83 -1.20
C CYS A 24 3.62 1.72 -0.40
N HIS A 25 4.11 2.42 0.65
CA HIS A 25 3.30 3.31 1.46
C HIS A 25 2.65 4.43 0.62
N VAL A 26 1.36 4.70 0.87
CA VAL A 26 0.55 5.72 0.17
C VAL A 26 -0.43 6.39 1.14
N TYR A 27 -0.87 7.60 0.78
CA TYR A 27 -1.98 8.25 1.45
C TYR A 27 -3.29 7.93 0.74
N ILE A 28 -4.31 7.59 1.52
CA ILE A 28 -5.67 7.37 1.03
C ILE A 28 -6.54 8.59 1.37
N GLY A 29 -7.30 9.08 0.41
CA GLY A 29 -8.24 10.19 0.62
C GLY A 29 -9.27 9.86 1.70
N GLU A 30 -9.64 10.86 2.50
CA GLU A 30 -10.50 10.69 3.68
C GLU A 30 -11.86 10.07 3.36
N GLU A 31 -12.40 10.34 2.16
CA GLU A 31 -13.69 9.77 1.74
C GLU A 31 -13.64 8.24 1.52
N TRP A 32 -12.44 7.69 1.32
CA TRP A 32 -12.21 6.26 1.08
C TRP A 32 -11.83 5.50 2.35
N LEU A 33 -11.28 6.17 3.37
CA LEU A 33 -10.83 5.51 4.60
C LEU A 33 -11.92 4.66 5.26
N LYS A 34 -13.17 5.14 5.27
CA LYS A 34 -14.31 4.43 5.89
C LYS A 34 -14.73 3.15 5.16
N LYS A 35 -14.22 2.92 3.94
CA LYS A 35 -14.52 1.72 3.13
C LYS A 35 -13.45 0.63 3.27
N LEU A 36 -12.33 0.94 3.93
CA LEU A 36 -11.23 0.02 4.14
C LEU A 36 -11.31 -0.58 5.54
N ASN A 37 -10.75 -1.77 5.68
CA ASN A 37 -10.46 -2.32 7.00
C ASN A 37 -9.28 -1.55 7.62
N PRO A 38 -9.17 -1.54 8.96
CA PRO A 38 -7.96 -1.06 9.61
C PRO A 38 -6.74 -1.87 9.15
N ARG A 39 -5.55 -1.27 9.29
CA ARG A 39 -4.27 -1.96 9.10
C ARG A 39 -4.17 -3.11 10.10
N ASP A 40 -3.56 -4.21 9.67
CA ASP A 40 -3.25 -5.34 10.54
C ASP A 40 -1.89 -5.14 11.24
N ASP A 41 -1.55 -5.98 12.21
CA ASP A 41 -0.30 -5.90 12.98
C ASP A 41 0.95 -5.96 12.08
N ASP A 42 0.93 -6.82 11.05
CA ASP A 42 2.02 -6.93 10.07
C ASP A 42 2.21 -5.62 9.27
N GLU A 43 1.14 -4.84 9.09
CA GLU A 43 1.21 -3.57 8.36
C GLU A 43 1.60 -2.40 9.27
N GLU A 44 1.38 -2.47 10.59
CA GLU A 44 1.69 -1.40 11.56
C GLU A 44 3.17 -1.37 11.98
N SER A 45 3.87 -2.49 11.82
CA SER A 45 5.24 -2.77 12.29
C SER A 45 6.35 -1.90 11.69
#